data_AF-A0A7T6VN52-F1
#
_entry.id   AF-A0A7T6VN52-F1
#
_cell.length_a   1.000
_cell.length_b   1.000
_cell.length_c   1.000
_cell.angle_alpha   90.00
_cell.angle_beta   90.00
_cell.angle_gamma   90.00
#
_symmetry.space_group_name_H-M   'P 1'
#
loop_
_entity.id
_entity.type
_entity.pdbx_description
1 polymer ?
#
loop_
_entity_poly.entity_id
_entity_poly.type
_entity_poly.pdbx_seq_one_letter_code
_entity_poly.pdbx_strand_id
1 'polypeptide(L)'
;MKNIRFYLRVILMLGVTVSVLYWSNNYMAFNMACIICLVFFLVNNALSQVTRKEKVLYLIIYTIIMAFQIIANNFIFYFFANDEKFFLIYRIIGIALILTPFFIKRILVKTGLVFLIYPYFNRFYSFTYSQIMKDRDIITGKIELVKRAGTTITREQINEIIQDIPKHNAFSYINNKSLSEEYFKKAYSTVDNGYIYIVISRTKSSASEIIGAFTNKLYNHVSLSFDEKLETIISYNGGGGVYSPGLNPEELEQLIENEGASIIVYKLKADSIQKRTIIEKVKEINEVGSSYNIAGVFQYSHKPNIMFCSQFVYLMLEIAGLNYFNKNIMKVKPTDFIELDYYRKLEYINKIEIKKEVVEYKRD
;
A
#
# COMPACT_ATOMS: atom_id res chain seq x y z
N MET A 1 8.72 19.01 -13.13
CA MET A 1 8.65 18.89 -14.61
C MET A 1 7.45 18.07 -15.14
N LYS A 2 7.06 16.92 -14.56
CA LYS A 2 5.94 16.07 -15.08
C LYS A 2 4.59 16.79 -15.18
N ASN A 3 4.25 17.63 -14.21
CA ASN A 3 2.98 18.36 -14.19
C ASN A 3 2.90 19.47 -15.26
N ILE A 4 4.03 20.12 -15.58
CA ILE A 4 4.08 21.23 -16.56
C ILE A 4 3.74 20.73 -17.97
N ARG A 5 4.28 19.57 -18.37
CA ARG A 5 3.95 18.96 -19.67
C ARG A 5 2.49 18.52 -19.79
N PHE A 6 1.84 18.17 -18.68
CA PHE A 6 0.41 17.84 -18.65
C PHE A 6 -0.44 19.10 -18.86
N TYR A 7 -0.17 20.17 -18.10
CA TYR A 7 -0.91 21.42 -18.23
C TYR A 7 -0.72 22.07 -19.60
N LEU A 8 0.47 22.01 -20.20
CA LEU A 8 0.71 22.47 -21.57
C LEU A 8 -0.14 21.75 -22.62
N ARG A 9 -0.34 20.43 -22.47
CA ARG A 9 -1.21 19.65 -23.39
C ARG A 9 -2.68 20.03 -23.25
N VAL A 10 -3.14 20.25 -22.01
CA VAL A 10 -4.51 20.69 -21.72
C VAL A 10 -4.76 22.10 -22.28
N ILE A 11 -3.80 23.02 -22.10
CA ILE A 11 -3.88 24.39 -22.64
C ILE A 11 -3.88 24.40 -24.17
N LEU A 12 -3.05 23.57 -24.81
CA LEU A 12 -3.05 23.44 -26.28
C LEU A 12 -4.39 22.92 -26.80
N MET A 13 -4.95 21.89 -26.15
CA MET A 13 -6.26 21.35 -26.54
C MET A 13 -7.40 22.34 -26.31
N LEU A 14 -7.37 23.08 -25.20
CA LEU A 14 -8.30 24.18 -24.93
C LEU A 14 -8.20 25.25 -26.02
N GLY A 15 -6.98 25.61 -26.44
CA GLY A 15 -6.77 26.57 -27.53
C GLY A 15 -7.38 26.11 -28.85
N VAL A 16 -7.18 24.84 -29.23
CA VAL A 16 -7.75 24.26 -30.46
C VAL A 16 -9.27 24.12 -30.39
N THR A 17 -9.82 23.69 -29.25
CA THR A 17 -11.28 23.54 -29.10
C THR A 17 -11.96 24.89 -29.04
N VAL A 18 -11.47 25.84 -28.24
CA VAL A 18 -12.06 27.18 -28.13
C VAL A 18 -11.98 27.93 -29.46
N SER A 19 -10.86 27.85 -30.19
CA SER A 19 -10.74 28.51 -31.51
C SER A 19 -11.72 27.95 -32.55
N VAL A 20 -11.86 26.63 -32.65
CA VAL A 20 -12.81 26.01 -33.58
C VAL A 20 -14.26 26.30 -33.19
N LEU A 21 -14.56 26.35 -31.90
CA LEU A 21 -15.92 26.53 -31.37
C LEU A 21 -16.41 27.98 -31.36
N TYR A 22 -15.50 28.94 -31.21
CA TYR A 22 -15.87 30.36 -31.13
C TYR A 22 -15.92 31.03 -32.51
N TRP A 23 -15.15 30.53 -33.50
CA TRP A 23 -15.10 31.10 -34.84
C TRP A 23 -15.91 30.38 -35.92
N SER A 24 -16.41 29.17 -35.66
CA SER A 24 -17.27 28.48 -36.62
C SER A 24 -18.69 28.36 -36.10
N ASN A 25 -19.65 28.97 -36.81
CA ASN A 25 -21.08 28.77 -36.55
C ASN A 25 -21.62 27.46 -37.18
N ASN A 26 -20.73 26.51 -37.43
CA ASN A 26 -21.00 25.31 -38.20
C ASN A 26 -20.88 24.07 -37.30
N TYR A 27 -21.96 23.31 -37.16
CA TYR A 27 -22.00 22.09 -36.37
C TYR A 27 -21.01 21.02 -36.87
N MET A 28 -20.67 21.03 -38.17
CA MET A 28 -19.64 20.14 -38.73
C MET A 28 -18.27 20.40 -38.11
N ALA A 29 -17.93 21.66 -37.88
CA ALA A 29 -16.67 22.03 -37.25
C ALA A 29 -16.64 21.64 -35.76
N PHE A 30 -17.78 21.69 -35.07
CA PHE A 30 -17.92 21.15 -33.71
C PHE A 30 -17.65 19.63 -33.70
N ASN A 31 -18.28 18.88 -34.59
CA ASN A 31 -18.08 17.43 -34.68
C ASN A 31 -16.63 17.08 -35.08
N MET A 32 -16.02 17.88 -35.96
CA MET A 32 -14.61 17.71 -36.32
C MET A 32 -13.67 17.97 -35.13
N ALA A 33 -13.94 18.99 -34.32
CA ALA A 33 -13.18 19.26 -33.10
C ALA A 33 -13.30 18.08 -32.10
N CYS A 34 -14.51 17.53 -31.92
CA CYS A 34 -14.74 16.33 -31.13
C CYS A 34 -13.89 15.15 -31.63
N ILE A 35 -13.87 14.89 -32.93
CA ILE A 35 -13.08 13.80 -33.53
C ILE A 35 -11.58 14.03 -33.35
N ILE A 36 -11.08 15.25 -33.57
CA ILE A 36 -9.67 15.60 -33.36
C ILE A 36 -9.27 15.37 -31.90
N CYS A 37 -10.13 15.77 -30.95
CA CYS A 37 -9.92 15.51 -29.54
C CYS A 37 -9.87 14.01 -29.24
N LEU A 38 -10.80 13.22 -29.79
CA LEU A 38 -10.79 11.75 -29.65
C LEU A 38 -9.47 11.17 -30.16
N VAL A 39 -9.04 11.50 -31.38
CA VAL A 39 -7.79 11.01 -31.96
C VAL A 39 -6.59 11.40 -31.09
N PHE A 40 -6.53 12.64 -30.62
CA PHE A 40 -5.49 13.09 -29.71
C PHE A 40 -5.48 12.28 -28.40
N PHE A 41 -6.65 12.01 -27.81
CA PHE A 41 -6.77 11.16 -26.63
C PHE A 41 -6.35 9.72 -26.90
N LEU A 42 -6.70 9.15 -28.05
CA LEU A 42 -6.29 7.81 -28.47
C LEU A 42 -4.77 7.71 -28.56
N VAL A 43 -4.13 8.66 -29.23
CA VAL A 43 -2.67 8.74 -29.36
C VAL A 43 -2.02 8.94 -27.99
N ASN A 44 -2.52 9.87 -27.19
CA ASN A 44 -1.97 10.13 -25.86
C ASN A 44 -2.16 8.93 -24.91
N ASN A 45 -3.28 8.22 -25.00
CA ASN A 45 -3.54 6.98 -24.27
C ASN A 45 -2.60 5.86 -24.75
N ALA A 46 -2.39 5.71 -26.06
CA ALA A 46 -1.45 4.75 -26.64
C ALA A 46 0.00 5.01 -26.19
N LEU A 47 0.42 6.27 -26.16
CA LEU A 47 1.75 6.70 -25.70
C LEU A 47 1.90 6.73 -24.17
N SER A 48 0.80 6.67 -23.43
CA SER A 48 0.84 6.71 -21.97
C SER A 48 1.44 5.43 -21.39
N GLN A 49 2.14 5.56 -20.28
CA GLN A 49 2.73 4.44 -19.53
C GLN A 49 1.70 3.75 -18.61
N VAL A 50 0.43 3.70 -19.02
CA VAL A 50 -0.64 2.97 -18.31
C VAL A 50 -0.76 1.56 -18.87
N THR A 51 -1.38 0.65 -18.12
CA THR A 51 -1.48 -0.77 -18.52
C THR A 51 -2.36 -0.95 -19.76
N ARG A 52 -2.16 -2.03 -20.54
CA ARG A 52 -2.96 -2.31 -21.75
C ARG A 52 -4.47 -2.39 -21.46
N LYS A 53 -4.87 -2.86 -20.27
CA LYS A 53 -6.27 -2.92 -19.83
C LYS A 53 -6.84 -1.55 -19.43
N GLU A 54 -6.07 -0.71 -18.73
CA GLU A 54 -6.45 0.68 -18.50
C GLU A 54 -6.57 1.46 -19.81
N LYS A 55 -5.67 1.21 -20.78
CA LYS A 55 -5.79 1.81 -22.12
C LYS A 55 -7.11 1.43 -22.77
N VAL A 56 -7.54 0.17 -22.67
CA VAL A 56 -8.84 -0.30 -23.19
C VAL A 56 -10.01 0.30 -22.41
N LEU A 57 -9.93 0.42 -21.08
CA LEU A 57 -10.97 1.06 -20.28
C LEU A 57 -11.13 2.55 -20.64
N TYR A 58 -10.03 3.29 -20.69
CA TYR A 58 -10.04 4.69 -21.09
C TYR A 58 -10.54 4.85 -22.53
N LEU A 59 -10.13 3.95 -23.43
CA LEU A 59 -10.63 3.89 -24.79
C LEU A 59 -12.17 3.74 -24.82
N ILE A 60 -12.72 2.79 -24.06
CA ILE A 60 -14.18 2.55 -24.00
C ILE A 60 -14.90 3.78 -23.45
N ILE A 61 -14.46 4.31 -22.31
CA ILE A 61 -15.10 5.45 -21.67
C ILE A 61 -15.04 6.70 -22.57
N TYR A 62 -13.89 6.97 -23.19
CA TYR A 62 -13.76 8.10 -24.11
C TYR A 62 -14.62 7.91 -25.35
N THR A 63 -14.68 6.70 -25.91
CA THR A 63 -15.55 6.41 -27.06
C THR A 63 -17.02 6.66 -26.72
N ILE A 64 -17.48 6.23 -25.55
CA ILE A 64 -18.86 6.44 -25.09
C ILE A 64 -19.17 7.94 -24.92
N ILE A 65 -18.30 8.68 -24.25
CA ILE A 65 -18.47 10.13 -24.04
C ILE A 65 -18.52 10.86 -25.38
N MET A 66 -17.62 10.52 -26.31
CA MET A 66 -17.57 11.16 -27.62
C MET A 66 -18.78 10.80 -28.50
N ALA A 67 -19.22 9.54 -28.48
CA ALA A 67 -20.44 9.13 -29.19
C ALA A 67 -21.67 9.88 -28.67
N PHE A 68 -21.80 10.00 -27.35
CA PHE A 68 -22.88 10.77 -26.72
C PHE A 68 -22.82 12.25 -27.13
N GLN A 69 -21.64 12.87 -27.14
CA GLN A 69 -21.48 14.26 -27.58
C GLN A 69 -21.91 14.49 -29.03
N ILE A 70 -21.49 13.62 -29.94
CA ILE A 70 -21.84 13.74 -31.37
C ILE A 70 -23.36 13.63 -31.54
N ILE A 71 -24.02 12.70 -30.84
CA ILE A 71 -25.47 12.55 -30.87
C ILE A 71 -26.16 13.79 -30.31
N ALA A 72 -25.72 14.28 -29.15
CA ALA A 72 -26.26 15.47 -28.50
C ALA A 72 -26.10 16.73 -29.36
N ASN A 73 -24.97 16.87 -30.08
CA ASN A 73 -24.73 18.00 -30.98
C ASN A 73 -25.75 18.03 -32.12
N ASN A 74 -25.96 16.87 -32.76
CA ASN A 74 -26.91 16.76 -33.87
C ASN A 74 -28.35 17.02 -33.38
N PHE A 75 -28.70 16.49 -32.22
CA PHE A 75 -30.02 16.72 -31.61
C PHE A 75 -30.26 18.21 -31.31
N ILE A 76 -29.29 18.89 -30.69
CA ILE A 76 -29.45 20.29 -30.30
C ILE A 76 -29.45 21.22 -31.50
N PHE A 77 -28.63 20.94 -32.51
CA PHE A 77 -28.69 21.68 -33.76
C PHE A 77 -30.07 21.52 -34.44
N TYR A 78 -30.62 20.30 -34.48
CA TYR A 78 -31.90 20.06 -35.13
C TYR A 78 -33.08 20.74 -34.40
N PHE A 79 -33.13 20.67 -33.06
CA PHE A 79 -34.27 21.17 -32.29
C PHE A 79 -34.13 22.63 -31.83
N PHE A 80 -32.91 23.16 -31.67
CA PHE A 80 -32.65 24.43 -31.00
C PHE A 80 -31.74 25.38 -31.79
N ALA A 81 -31.55 25.19 -33.10
CA ALA A 81 -30.71 26.07 -33.93
C ALA A 81 -31.10 27.56 -33.88
N ASN A 82 -32.38 27.86 -33.60
CA ASN A 82 -32.90 29.23 -33.59
C ASN A 82 -32.79 29.92 -32.20
N ASP A 83 -32.41 29.20 -31.14
CA ASP A 83 -32.22 29.76 -29.80
C ASP A 83 -30.73 29.96 -29.50
N GLU A 84 -30.24 31.18 -29.76
CA GLU A 84 -28.83 31.52 -29.57
C GLU A 84 -28.36 31.36 -28.12
N LYS A 85 -29.22 31.60 -27.12
CA LYS A 85 -28.86 31.50 -25.71
C LYS A 85 -28.69 30.04 -25.30
N PHE A 86 -29.64 29.20 -25.72
CA PHE A 86 -29.57 27.76 -25.46
C PHE A 86 -28.34 27.15 -26.15
N PHE A 87 -28.08 27.56 -27.39
CA PHE A 87 -26.93 27.09 -28.16
C PHE A 87 -25.59 27.48 -27.52
N LEU A 88 -25.48 28.69 -26.94
CA LEU A 88 -24.28 29.14 -26.21
C LEU A 88 -24.03 28.32 -24.94
N ILE A 89 -25.07 28.06 -24.14
CA ILE A 89 -24.98 27.23 -22.93
C ILE A 89 -24.51 25.81 -23.29
N TYR A 90 -25.09 25.25 -24.35
CA TYR A 90 -24.70 23.93 -24.83
C TYR A 90 -23.23 23.86 -25.25
N ARG A 91 -22.71 24.88 -25.96
CA ARG A 91 -21.28 24.95 -26.33
C ARG A 91 -20.37 24.89 -25.10
N ILE A 92 -20.71 25.61 -24.03
CA ILE A 92 -19.94 25.61 -22.77
C ILE A 92 -19.94 24.22 -22.13
N ILE A 93 -21.11 23.57 -22.07
CA ILE A 93 -21.25 22.20 -21.54
C ILE A 93 -20.46 21.20 -22.39
N GLY A 94 -20.51 21.35 -23.72
CA GLY A 94 -19.74 20.54 -24.66
C GLY A 94 -18.23 20.64 -24.43
N ILE A 95 -17.71 21.85 -24.23
CA ILE A 95 -16.30 22.09 -23.89
C ILE A 95 -15.93 21.40 -22.57
N ALA A 96 -16.76 21.55 -21.54
CA ALA A 96 -16.50 20.92 -20.24
C ALA A 96 -16.48 19.38 -20.34
N LEU A 97 -17.39 18.80 -21.14
CA LEU A 97 -17.44 17.36 -21.39
C LEU A 97 -16.24 16.85 -22.20
N ILE A 98 -15.72 17.60 -23.19
CA ILE A 98 -14.50 17.24 -23.95
C ILE A 98 -13.28 17.15 -23.03
N LEU A 99 -13.24 17.97 -21.97
CA LEU A 99 -12.14 17.98 -21.00
C LEU A 99 -12.27 16.89 -19.94
N THR A 100 -13.47 16.35 -19.73
CA THR A 100 -13.77 15.32 -18.73
C THR A 100 -12.80 14.14 -18.81
N PRO A 101 -12.47 13.58 -20.00
CA PRO A 101 -11.41 12.59 -20.19
C PRO A 101 -10.07 12.86 -19.47
N PHE A 102 -9.58 14.09 -19.44
CA PHE A 102 -8.33 14.42 -18.74
C PHE A 102 -8.42 14.28 -17.23
N PHE A 103 -9.62 14.47 -16.70
CA PHE A 103 -9.87 14.44 -15.26
C PHE A 103 -10.42 13.09 -14.80
N ILE A 104 -10.89 12.21 -15.70
CA ILE A 104 -11.46 10.89 -15.34
C ILE A 104 -10.56 10.10 -14.40
N LYS A 105 -9.26 9.99 -14.69
CA LYS A 105 -8.31 9.29 -13.82
C LYS A 105 -8.25 9.92 -12.41
N ARG A 106 -8.34 11.25 -12.32
CA ARG A 106 -8.26 12.00 -11.07
C ARG A 106 -9.59 11.99 -10.31
N ILE A 107 -10.71 12.00 -11.03
CA ILE A 107 -12.07 11.90 -10.50
C ILE A 107 -12.28 10.51 -9.91
N LEU A 108 -12.00 9.44 -10.66
CA LEU A 108 -12.14 8.06 -10.20
C LEU A 108 -11.38 7.79 -8.89
N VAL A 109 -10.15 8.31 -8.78
CA VAL A 109 -9.32 8.17 -7.57
C VAL A 109 -9.89 8.98 -6.39
N LYS A 110 -10.45 10.17 -6.64
CA LYS A 110 -10.92 11.08 -5.58
C LYS A 110 -12.31 10.72 -5.05
N THR A 111 -13.18 10.16 -5.90
CA THR A 111 -14.56 9.80 -5.52
C THR A 111 -14.70 8.41 -4.92
N GLY A 112 -13.61 7.63 -4.82
CA GLY A 112 -13.65 6.25 -4.31
C GLY A 112 -14.39 5.26 -5.22
N LEU A 113 -14.89 5.72 -6.38
CA LEU A 113 -15.63 4.91 -7.37
C LEU A 113 -14.81 3.77 -7.98
N VAL A 114 -13.48 3.80 -7.83
CA VAL A 114 -12.60 2.66 -8.11
C VAL A 114 -13.06 1.40 -7.37
N PHE A 115 -13.65 1.54 -6.17
CA PHE A 115 -14.11 0.43 -5.33
C PHE A 115 -15.36 -0.28 -5.89
N LEU A 116 -16.25 0.44 -6.59
CA LEU A 116 -17.49 -0.11 -7.17
C LEU A 116 -17.27 -0.87 -8.48
N ILE A 117 -16.21 -0.55 -9.23
CA ILE A 117 -15.86 -1.19 -10.51
C ILE A 117 -14.97 -2.43 -10.28
N TYR A 118 -14.34 -2.51 -9.10
CA TYR A 118 -13.38 -3.55 -8.72
C TYR A 118 -13.94 -4.99 -8.57
N PRO A 119 -15.21 -5.23 -8.20
CA PRO A 119 -15.70 -6.61 -8.01
C PRO A 119 -15.74 -7.44 -9.29
N TYR A 120 -15.77 -6.81 -10.48
CA TYR A 120 -15.94 -7.51 -11.75
C TYR A 120 -14.63 -8.04 -12.37
N PHE A 121 -13.45 -7.58 -11.92
CA PHE A 121 -12.16 -7.88 -12.57
C PHE A 121 -11.11 -8.53 -11.65
N ASN A 122 -11.56 -9.09 -10.52
CA ASN A 122 -10.69 -9.59 -9.46
C ASN A 122 -9.97 -10.91 -9.80
N ARG A 123 -9.01 -10.88 -10.74
CA ARG A 123 -8.07 -12.01 -10.88
C ARG A 123 -6.63 -11.70 -11.29
N PHE A 124 -6.29 -10.53 -11.81
CA PHE A 124 -4.91 -10.32 -12.29
C PHE A 124 -4.43 -8.87 -12.16
N TYR A 125 -4.01 -8.51 -10.95
CA TYR A 125 -3.06 -7.41 -10.73
C TYR A 125 -1.67 -8.01 -10.51
N SER A 126 -0.93 -8.23 -11.59
CA SER A 126 0.52 -8.35 -11.55
C SER A 126 1.10 -7.04 -12.10
N PHE A 127 1.79 -6.28 -11.25
CA PHE A 127 2.54 -5.10 -11.68
C PHE A 127 3.90 -5.50 -12.26
N THR A 128 4.44 -4.61 -13.09
CA THR A 128 5.47 -4.84 -14.11
C THR A 128 6.89 -4.55 -13.61
N TYR A 129 7.86 -5.36 -14.07
CA TYR A 129 9.31 -5.32 -13.85
C TYR A 129 9.99 -3.92 -13.95
N SER A 130 9.38 -2.96 -14.65
CA SER A 130 9.91 -1.60 -14.85
C SER A 130 9.79 -0.68 -13.63
N GLN A 131 8.88 -0.98 -12.70
CA GLN A 131 8.77 -0.25 -11.43
C GLN A 131 9.87 -0.68 -10.46
N ILE A 132 10.16 -1.99 -10.39
CA ILE A 132 11.26 -2.60 -9.61
C ILE A 132 12.61 -1.96 -9.93
N MET A 133 12.89 -1.68 -11.22
CA MET A 133 14.14 -1.03 -11.63
C MET A 133 14.22 0.45 -11.25
N LYS A 134 13.10 1.17 -11.23
CA LYS A 134 13.05 2.57 -10.84
C LYS A 134 13.21 2.76 -9.33
N ASP A 135 12.79 1.75 -8.60
CA ASP A 135 12.88 1.69 -7.16
C ASP A 135 14.27 1.29 -6.67
N ARG A 136 15.02 0.54 -7.48
CA ARG A 136 16.45 0.28 -7.27
C ARG A 136 17.23 1.57 -7.09
N ASP A 137 17.04 2.57 -7.95
CA ASP A 137 17.74 3.85 -7.86
C ASP A 137 17.34 4.66 -6.60
N ILE A 138 16.08 4.55 -6.18
CA ILE A 138 15.58 5.19 -4.94
C ILE A 138 16.19 4.51 -3.71
N ILE A 139 16.28 3.18 -3.71
CA ILE A 139 16.91 2.40 -2.64
C ILE A 139 18.41 2.73 -2.60
N THR A 140 19.10 2.74 -3.73
CA THR A 140 20.53 3.09 -3.81
C THR A 140 20.79 4.52 -3.32
N GLY A 141 19.98 5.50 -3.75
CA GLY A 141 20.11 6.89 -3.28
C GLY A 141 19.83 7.07 -1.79
N LYS A 142 18.92 6.26 -1.22
CA LYS A 142 18.67 6.27 0.23
C LYS A 142 19.75 5.52 1.02
N ILE A 143 20.34 4.46 0.48
CA ILE A 143 21.51 3.77 1.07
C ILE A 143 22.71 4.71 1.13
N GLU A 144 22.92 5.58 0.13
CA GLU A 144 23.96 6.61 0.19
C GLU A 144 23.72 7.67 1.27
N LEU A 145 22.45 8.05 1.51
CA LEU A 145 22.09 8.94 2.62
C LEU A 145 22.38 8.29 3.98
N VAL A 146 22.15 6.98 4.07
CA VAL A 146 22.40 6.17 5.26
C VAL A 146 23.90 5.97 5.52
N LYS A 147 24.71 5.72 4.47
CA LYS A 147 26.17 5.75 4.56
C LYS A 147 26.70 7.11 5.02
N ARG A 148 26.10 8.21 4.55
CA ARG A 148 26.41 9.57 4.99
C ARG A 148 25.97 9.84 6.44
N ALA A 149 24.96 9.15 6.95
CA ALA A 149 24.47 9.24 8.32
C ALA A 149 25.29 8.40 9.33
N GLY A 150 26.37 7.73 8.90
CA GLY A 150 27.32 7.05 9.78
C GLY A 150 26.95 5.62 10.19
N THR A 151 25.89 5.03 9.62
CA THR A 151 25.57 3.62 9.83
C THR A 151 26.32 2.76 8.79
N THR A 152 27.18 1.85 9.28
CA THR A 152 28.00 0.97 8.43
C THR A 152 27.19 -0.22 7.92
N ILE A 153 26.48 -0.05 6.79
CA ILE A 153 25.86 -1.19 6.09
C ILE A 153 26.95 -1.90 5.27
N THR A 154 27.16 -3.20 5.51
CA THR A 154 28.17 -4.00 4.81
C THR A 154 27.72 -4.42 3.41
N ARG A 155 28.68 -4.81 2.56
CA ARG A 155 28.38 -5.30 1.20
C ARG A 155 27.65 -6.65 1.24
N GLU A 156 27.92 -7.50 2.23
CA GLU A 156 27.21 -8.76 2.44
C GLU A 156 25.73 -8.51 2.76
N GLN A 157 25.42 -7.60 3.69
CA GLN A 157 24.05 -7.23 4.06
C GLN A 157 23.24 -6.71 2.86
N ILE A 158 23.87 -5.90 1.99
CA ILE A 158 23.23 -5.41 0.76
C ILE A 158 22.99 -6.58 -0.21
N ASN A 159 23.94 -7.51 -0.33
CA ASN A 159 23.81 -8.66 -1.24
C ASN A 159 22.72 -9.63 -0.79
N GLU A 160 22.61 -9.94 0.51
CA GLU A 160 21.53 -10.76 1.06
C GLU A 160 20.16 -10.16 0.73
N ILE A 161 20.00 -8.86 0.91
CA ILE A 161 18.75 -8.16 0.58
C ILE A 161 18.47 -8.18 -0.92
N ILE A 162 19.48 -7.96 -1.78
CA ILE A 162 19.30 -8.04 -3.24
C ILE A 162 18.89 -9.46 -3.65
N GLN A 163 19.39 -10.49 -2.97
CA GLN A 163 19.01 -11.88 -3.20
C GLN A 163 17.61 -12.21 -2.66
N ASP A 164 17.15 -11.52 -1.62
CA ASP A 164 15.83 -11.72 -1.01
C ASP A 164 14.72 -10.84 -1.62
N ILE A 165 15.04 -9.67 -2.20
CA ILE A 165 14.08 -8.80 -2.92
C ILE A 165 13.19 -9.57 -3.93
N PRO A 166 13.72 -10.49 -4.76
CA PRO A 166 12.92 -11.30 -5.68
C PRO A 166 11.92 -12.23 -4.98
N LYS A 167 12.19 -12.64 -3.73
CA LYS A 167 11.32 -13.50 -2.93
C LYS A 167 10.13 -12.73 -2.34
N HIS A 168 10.20 -11.39 -2.29
CA HIS A 168 9.13 -10.55 -1.77
C HIS A 168 8.16 -10.13 -2.87
N ASN A 169 6.93 -10.61 -2.76
CA ASN A 169 5.91 -10.37 -3.77
C ASN A 169 4.90 -9.31 -3.29
N ALA A 170 4.96 -8.12 -3.89
CA ALA A 170 4.03 -7.03 -3.60
C ALA A 170 2.66 -7.17 -4.31
N PHE A 171 2.46 -8.23 -5.11
CA PHE A 171 1.34 -8.33 -6.06
C PHE A 171 0.51 -9.62 -5.92
N SER A 172 1.05 -10.66 -5.30
CA SER A 172 0.32 -11.88 -4.95
C SER A 172 0.64 -12.33 -3.54
N TYR A 173 -0.33 -13.03 -2.93
CA TYR A 173 -0.13 -13.77 -1.70
C TYR A 173 0.80 -14.95 -2.01
N ILE A 174 1.89 -15.03 -1.27
CA ILE A 174 2.90 -16.10 -1.41
C ILE A 174 3.04 -16.95 -0.14
N ASN A 175 2.34 -16.55 0.92
CA ASN A 175 2.31 -17.24 2.19
C ASN A 175 0.86 -17.53 2.56
N ASN A 176 0.53 -18.79 2.77
CA ASN A 176 -0.74 -19.23 3.33
C ASN A 176 -0.50 -20.50 4.15
N LYS A 177 -1.42 -20.78 5.07
CA LYS A 177 -1.35 -21.96 5.95
C LYS A 177 -0.02 -22.08 6.72
N SER A 178 0.61 -20.96 7.04
CA SER A 178 1.82 -20.90 7.89
C SER A 178 1.50 -21.17 9.36
N LEU A 179 0.27 -20.86 9.79
CA LEU A 179 -0.22 -21.15 11.13
C LEU A 179 -0.95 -22.50 11.14
N SER A 180 -0.51 -23.41 12.02
CA SER A 180 -1.07 -24.75 12.18
C SER A 180 -2.40 -24.75 12.96
N GLU A 181 -3.15 -25.85 12.89
CA GLU A 181 -4.33 -26.03 13.72
C GLU A 181 -3.99 -26.01 15.23
N GLU A 182 -2.81 -26.49 15.59
CA GLU A 182 -2.31 -26.44 16.96
C GLU A 182 -2.08 -24.99 17.44
N TYR A 183 -1.52 -24.14 16.59
CA TYR A 183 -1.41 -22.70 16.86
C TYR A 183 -2.78 -22.10 17.18
N PHE A 184 -3.80 -22.38 16.35
CA PHE A 184 -5.14 -21.84 16.58
C PHE A 184 -5.80 -22.42 17.84
N LYS A 185 -5.63 -23.72 18.10
CA LYS A 185 -6.14 -24.36 19.32
C LYS A 185 -5.60 -23.66 20.57
N LYS A 186 -4.31 -23.32 20.55
CA LYS A 186 -3.62 -22.60 21.62
C LYS A 186 -4.09 -21.14 21.74
N ALA A 187 -4.24 -20.44 20.62
CA ALA A 187 -4.78 -19.09 20.62
C ALA A 187 -6.20 -19.07 21.22
N TYR A 188 -7.07 -19.99 20.80
CA TYR A 188 -8.44 -20.09 21.32
C TYR A 188 -8.51 -20.49 22.80
N SER A 189 -7.57 -21.27 23.33
CA SER A 189 -7.56 -21.62 24.75
C SER A 189 -7.19 -20.43 25.66
N THR A 190 -6.76 -19.30 25.09
CA THR A 190 -6.38 -18.09 25.84
C THR A 190 -7.46 -17.02 25.83
N VAL A 191 -8.59 -17.24 25.15
CA VAL A 191 -9.63 -16.22 24.90
C VAL A 191 -10.14 -15.57 26.19
N ASP A 192 -10.20 -16.32 27.29
CA ASP A 192 -10.75 -15.83 28.56
C ASP A 192 -9.71 -15.22 29.52
N ASN A 193 -8.43 -15.15 29.12
CA ASN A 193 -7.36 -14.61 29.98
C ASN A 193 -7.39 -13.07 30.11
N GLY A 194 -8.21 -12.38 29.31
CA GLY A 194 -8.46 -10.93 29.43
C GLY A 194 -7.39 -10.03 28.83
N TYR A 195 -6.36 -10.57 28.16
CA TYR A 195 -5.26 -9.78 27.60
C TYR A 195 -4.76 -10.30 26.25
N ILE A 196 -4.20 -9.36 25.48
CA ILE A 196 -3.28 -9.63 24.38
C ILE A 196 -1.94 -8.95 24.67
N TYR A 197 -0.89 -9.41 24.02
CA TYR A 197 0.48 -8.98 24.28
C TYR A 197 1.08 -8.37 23.02
N ILE A 198 1.63 -7.17 23.16
CA ILE A 198 2.34 -6.47 22.09
C ILE A 198 3.84 -6.64 22.37
N VAL A 199 4.52 -7.25 21.42
CA VAL A 199 5.94 -7.61 21.52
C VAL A 199 6.72 -6.68 20.61
N ILE A 200 7.52 -5.79 21.18
CA ILE A 200 8.31 -4.80 20.45
C ILE A 200 9.76 -5.26 20.44
N SER A 201 10.28 -5.54 19.25
CA SER A 201 11.59 -6.18 19.09
C SER A 201 12.56 -5.24 18.38
N ARG A 202 13.80 -5.24 18.87
CA ARG A 202 14.97 -4.80 18.14
C ARG A 202 15.56 -6.05 17.49
N THR A 203 15.22 -6.31 16.24
CA THR A 203 15.81 -7.39 15.46
C THR A 203 17.04 -6.87 14.71
N LYS A 204 18.04 -7.73 14.50
CA LYS A 204 19.25 -7.47 13.71
C LYS A 204 19.35 -8.40 12.49
N SER A 205 18.23 -8.64 11.82
CA SER A 205 18.28 -9.22 10.46
C SER A 205 18.69 -8.15 9.43
N SER A 206 19.32 -8.55 8.32
CA SER A 206 19.80 -7.62 7.27
C SER A 206 18.70 -6.66 6.76
N ALA A 207 17.46 -7.14 6.63
CA ALA A 207 16.29 -6.30 6.30
C ALA A 207 15.93 -5.29 7.42
N SER A 208 16.04 -5.70 8.69
CA SER A 208 15.73 -4.88 9.86
C SER A 208 16.81 -3.81 10.15
N GLU A 209 18.06 -4.05 9.77
CA GLU A 209 19.15 -3.06 9.89
C GLU A 209 18.98 -1.89 8.93
N ILE A 210 18.54 -2.15 7.69
CA ILE A 210 18.21 -1.09 6.74
C ILE A 210 16.93 -0.35 7.15
N ILE A 211 15.89 -1.04 7.64
CA ILE A 211 14.68 -0.38 8.18
C ILE A 211 15.02 0.45 9.42
N GLY A 212 15.88 -0.04 10.30
CA GLY A 212 16.41 0.69 11.46
C GLY A 212 17.18 1.93 11.05
N ALA A 213 18.02 1.82 10.02
CA ALA A 213 18.77 2.94 9.46
C ALA A 213 17.87 3.98 8.74
N PHE A 214 16.73 3.56 8.18
CA PHE A 214 15.73 4.47 7.60
C PHE A 214 14.80 5.13 8.62
N THR A 215 14.54 4.46 9.76
CA THR A 215 13.64 4.96 10.80
C THR A 215 14.37 5.68 11.92
N ASN A 216 15.70 5.55 11.99
CA ASN A 216 16.59 6.08 13.02
C ASN A 216 16.15 5.68 14.45
N LYS A 217 15.49 4.52 14.58
CA LYS A 217 14.91 4.03 15.84
C LYS A 217 15.38 2.62 16.17
N LEU A 218 15.71 2.42 17.45
CA LEU A 218 16.28 1.19 18.00
C LEU A 218 15.34 -0.02 17.92
N TYR A 219 14.02 0.18 18.00
CA TYR A 219 13.01 -0.87 17.85
C TYR A 219 12.36 -0.79 16.46
N ASN A 220 12.47 -1.88 15.71
CA ASN A 220 12.19 -1.93 14.27
C ASN A 220 11.19 -3.03 13.88
N HIS A 221 10.70 -3.83 14.84
CA HIS A 221 9.72 -4.88 14.62
C HIS A 221 8.65 -4.90 15.72
N VAL A 222 7.44 -5.34 15.39
CA VAL A 222 6.34 -5.50 16.33
C VAL A 222 5.52 -6.74 16.00
N SER A 223 5.19 -7.51 17.04
CA SER A 223 4.42 -8.74 16.94
C SER A 223 3.26 -8.72 17.94
N LEU A 224 2.30 -9.62 17.72
CA LEU A 224 1.15 -9.83 18.60
C LEU A 224 1.23 -11.24 19.19
N SER A 225 0.90 -11.40 20.47
CA SER A 225 0.69 -12.71 21.12
C SER A 225 -0.64 -12.74 21.86
N PHE A 226 -1.28 -13.90 21.93
CA PHE A 226 -2.52 -14.12 22.66
C PHE A 226 -2.30 -14.65 24.09
N ASP A 227 -1.09 -15.10 24.40
CA ASP A 227 -0.73 -15.68 25.70
C ASP A 227 0.47 -14.99 26.35
N GLU A 228 0.49 -15.05 27.67
CA GLU A 228 1.53 -14.44 28.52
C GLU A 228 2.90 -15.09 28.35
N LYS A 229 2.92 -16.38 28.04
CA LYS A 229 4.16 -17.16 27.84
C LYS A 229 4.79 -16.90 26.48
N LEU A 230 4.14 -16.07 25.64
CA LEU A 230 4.59 -15.70 24.31
C LEU A 230 4.73 -16.90 23.36
N GLU A 231 3.93 -17.93 23.57
CA GLU A 231 3.98 -19.14 22.75
C GLU A 231 3.07 -19.03 21.50
N THR A 232 2.34 -17.93 21.35
CA THR A 232 1.47 -17.62 20.20
C THR A 232 1.88 -16.33 19.48
N ILE A 233 3.16 -15.93 19.57
CA ILE A 233 3.66 -14.76 18.85
C ILE A 233 3.43 -14.95 17.34
N ILE A 234 2.85 -13.92 16.72
CA ILE A 234 2.64 -13.80 15.28
C ILE A 234 2.97 -12.40 14.80
N SER A 235 3.50 -12.33 13.58
CA SER A 235 3.61 -11.06 12.87
C SER A 235 3.65 -11.26 11.36
N TYR A 236 3.66 -10.14 10.65
CA TYR A 236 4.07 -10.08 9.26
C TYR A 236 5.59 -9.91 9.19
N ASN A 237 6.31 -10.89 8.65
CA ASN A 237 7.78 -10.89 8.62
C ASN A 237 8.35 -11.43 7.30
N GLY A 238 9.68 -11.37 7.18
CA GLY A 238 10.42 -11.76 5.98
C GLY A 238 10.39 -13.23 5.61
N GLY A 239 9.78 -14.09 6.43
CA GLY A 239 9.96 -15.53 6.34
C GLY A 239 11.33 -15.96 6.84
N GLY A 240 11.60 -17.26 6.77
CA GLY A 240 12.80 -17.90 7.30
C GLY A 240 12.61 -19.42 7.33
N GLY A 241 13.66 -20.17 7.01
CA GLY A 241 13.59 -21.64 6.88
C GLY A 241 12.53 -22.08 5.86
N VAL A 242 11.45 -22.70 6.33
CA VAL A 242 10.35 -23.24 5.51
C VAL A 242 9.27 -22.19 5.18
N TYR A 243 9.25 -21.05 5.89
CA TYR A 243 8.17 -20.07 5.76
C TYR A 243 8.44 -19.01 4.69
N SER A 244 7.46 -18.81 3.81
CA SER A 244 7.43 -17.70 2.87
C SER A 244 7.21 -16.35 3.58
N PRO A 245 7.63 -15.21 2.98
CA PRO A 245 7.36 -13.89 3.54
C PRO A 245 5.85 -13.61 3.67
N GLY A 246 5.37 -13.21 4.84
CA GLY A 246 3.94 -12.98 5.11
C GLY A 246 3.61 -13.07 6.60
N LEU A 247 2.36 -13.45 6.90
CA LEU A 247 1.93 -13.79 8.26
C LEU A 247 2.60 -15.09 8.70
N ASN A 248 3.37 -15.07 9.76
CA ASN A 248 4.09 -16.25 10.27
C ASN A 248 4.03 -16.31 11.80
N PRO A 249 4.10 -17.52 12.38
CA PRO A 249 4.43 -17.67 13.79
C PRO A 249 5.87 -17.21 14.03
N GLU A 250 6.15 -16.70 15.21
CA GLU A 250 7.51 -16.37 15.65
C GLU A 250 7.83 -17.06 16.96
N GLU A 251 9.09 -17.44 17.11
CA GLU A 251 9.61 -18.00 18.35
C GLU A 251 10.42 -16.94 19.09
N LEU A 252 10.32 -16.95 20.42
CA LEU A 252 11.00 -15.97 21.26
C LEU A 252 12.52 -16.04 21.06
N GLU A 253 13.05 -17.26 20.94
CA GLU A 253 14.46 -17.58 20.73
C GLU A 253 14.99 -16.97 19.44
N GLN A 254 14.23 -17.07 18.34
CA GLN A 254 14.59 -16.51 17.04
C GLN A 254 14.61 -14.97 17.07
N LEU A 255 13.71 -14.35 17.83
CA LEU A 255 13.64 -12.90 17.96
C LEU A 255 14.83 -12.31 18.75
N ILE A 256 15.46 -13.10 19.61
CA ILE A 256 16.63 -12.67 20.40
C ILE A 256 17.96 -13.25 19.93
N GLU A 257 17.98 -14.15 18.94
CA GLU A 257 19.16 -14.92 18.50
C GLU A 257 20.40 -14.06 18.20
N ASN A 258 20.20 -12.86 17.65
CA ASN A 258 21.31 -11.99 17.25
C ASN A 258 21.87 -11.17 18.42
N GLU A 259 23.20 -11.05 18.51
CA GLU A 259 23.86 -10.24 19.55
C GLU A 259 23.33 -8.79 19.57
N GLY A 260 22.81 -8.35 20.72
CA GLY A 260 22.23 -7.01 20.89
C GLY A 260 20.79 -6.87 20.40
N ALA A 261 20.12 -7.98 20.07
CA ALA A 261 18.67 -8.03 19.99
C ALA A 261 18.05 -7.90 21.40
N SER A 262 16.88 -7.28 21.45
CA SER A 262 16.15 -7.07 22.69
C SER A 262 14.66 -6.98 22.42
N ILE A 263 13.86 -7.48 23.33
CA ILE A 263 12.40 -7.46 23.22
C ILE A 263 11.82 -6.74 24.44
N ILE A 264 10.82 -5.89 24.21
CA ILE A 264 9.96 -5.35 25.25
C ILE A 264 8.55 -5.91 25.07
N VAL A 265 7.96 -6.41 26.15
CA VAL A 265 6.62 -6.99 26.16
C VAL A 265 5.68 -6.05 26.93
N TYR A 266 4.57 -5.72 26.30
CA TYR A 266 3.44 -5.02 26.92
C TYR A 266 2.20 -5.91 26.88
N LYS A 267 1.32 -5.80 27.86
CA LYS A 267 -0.04 -6.35 27.77
C LYS A 267 -1.07 -5.23 27.57
N LEU A 268 -2.11 -5.56 26.82
CA LEU A 268 -3.28 -4.72 26.58
C LEU A 268 -4.53 -5.51 26.97
N LYS A 269 -5.40 -4.89 27.77
CA LYS A 269 -6.68 -5.51 28.16
C LYS A 269 -7.55 -5.74 26.93
N ALA A 270 -8.02 -6.97 26.76
CA ALA A 270 -8.86 -7.40 25.66
C ALA A 270 -9.85 -8.45 26.15
N ASP A 271 -11.14 -8.22 25.95
CA ASP A 271 -12.15 -9.20 26.33
C ASP A 271 -12.19 -10.41 25.36
N SER A 272 -12.96 -11.42 25.74
CA SER A 272 -13.09 -12.67 24.98
C SER A 272 -13.62 -12.46 23.56
N ILE A 273 -14.51 -11.48 23.35
CA ILE A 273 -15.07 -11.17 22.04
C ILE A 273 -13.98 -10.54 21.17
N GLN A 274 -13.27 -9.55 21.70
CA GLN A 274 -12.19 -8.86 21.00
C GLN A 274 -11.07 -9.83 20.59
N LYS A 275 -10.65 -10.72 21.50
CA LYS A 275 -9.65 -11.75 21.17
C LYS A 275 -10.14 -12.68 20.07
N ARG A 276 -11.39 -13.15 20.17
CA ARG A 276 -11.99 -14.02 19.15
C ARG A 276 -12.03 -13.34 17.78
N THR A 277 -12.42 -12.06 17.72
CA THR A 277 -12.40 -11.26 16.48
C THR A 277 -11.01 -11.24 15.84
N ILE A 278 -9.96 -11.04 16.63
CA ILE A 278 -8.58 -11.05 16.11
C ILE A 278 -8.21 -12.44 15.61
N ILE A 279 -8.44 -13.49 16.41
CA ILE A 279 -8.06 -14.88 16.05
C ILE A 279 -8.78 -15.31 14.77
N GLU A 280 -10.07 -14.99 14.62
CA GLU A 280 -10.84 -15.27 13.41
C GLU A 280 -10.29 -14.52 12.20
N LYS A 281 -9.90 -13.25 12.36
CA LYS A 281 -9.27 -12.51 11.27
C LYS A 281 -7.91 -13.08 10.88
N VAL A 282 -7.10 -13.47 11.86
CA VAL A 282 -5.81 -14.14 11.64
C VAL A 282 -6.02 -15.45 10.88
N LYS A 283 -7.05 -16.23 11.25
CA LYS A 283 -7.41 -17.47 10.55
C LYS A 283 -7.82 -17.22 9.11
N GLU A 284 -8.69 -16.22 8.86
CA GLU A 284 -9.08 -15.81 7.52
C GLU A 284 -7.85 -15.42 6.67
N ILE A 285 -6.94 -14.61 7.22
CA ILE A 285 -5.70 -14.21 6.52
C ILE A 285 -4.83 -15.43 6.22
N ASN A 286 -4.70 -16.38 7.16
CA ASN A 286 -3.94 -17.60 6.99
C ASN A 286 -4.50 -18.49 5.88
N GLU A 287 -5.82 -18.55 5.72
CA GLU A 287 -6.51 -19.32 4.68
C GLU A 287 -6.45 -18.64 3.31
N VAL A 288 -6.76 -17.34 3.25
CA VAL A 288 -6.75 -16.53 2.01
C VAL A 288 -5.33 -16.33 1.48
N GLY A 289 -4.37 -16.22 2.39
CA GLY A 289 -2.98 -15.92 2.12
C GLY A 289 -2.60 -14.47 2.37
N SER A 290 -1.29 -14.26 2.49
CA SER A 290 -0.62 -13.02 2.85
C SER A 290 0.74 -12.90 2.14
N SER A 291 1.32 -11.70 2.18
CA SER A 291 2.72 -11.45 1.82
C SER A 291 3.31 -10.33 2.67
N TYR A 292 4.62 -10.40 2.91
CA TYR A 292 5.31 -9.32 3.62
C TYR A 292 5.89 -8.28 2.65
N ASN A 293 5.65 -7.02 2.94
CA ASN A 293 6.12 -5.90 2.12
C ASN A 293 7.55 -5.47 2.53
N ILE A 294 8.60 -6.21 2.14
CA ILE A 294 9.99 -5.81 2.47
C ILE A 294 10.44 -4.55 1.74
N ALA A 295 9.79 -4.22 0.64
CA ALA A 295 10.14 -3.04 -0.11
C ALA A 295 9.57 -1.80 0.63
N GLY A 296 10.42 -1.10 1.39
CA GLY A 296 10.22 0.30 1.82
C GLY A 296 10.08 1.32 0.66
N VAL A 297 9.63 0.82 -0.48
CA VAL A 297 9.51 1.39 -1.81
C VAL A 297 8.05 1.65 -2.13
N PHE A 298 7.17 0.70 -1.79
CA PHE A 298 5.73 0.83 -2.01
C PHE A 298 5.03 0.99 -0.66
N GLN A 299 4.79 2.25 -0.27
CA GLN A 299 3.84 2.60 0.79
C GLN A 299 2.39 2.20 0.46
N TYR A 300 2.16 1.44 -0.60
CA TYR A 300 0.86 1.08 -1.15
C TYR A 300 0.91 -0.34 -1.68
N SER A 301 0.35 -1.28 -0.92
CA SER A 301 -0.18 -2.50 -1.51
C SER A 301 -1.68 -2.32 -1.75
N HIS A 302 -2.17 -2.82 -2.89
CA HIS A 302 -3.60 -2.78 -3.23
C HIS A 302 -4.33 -4.06 -2.79
N LYS A 303 -3.60 -5.03 -2.22
CA LYS A 303 -4.18 -6.25 -1.65
C LYS A 303 -4.19 -6.15 -0.12
N PRO A 304 -5.32 -6.45 0.53
CA PRO A 304 -5.50 -6.22 1.97
C PRO A 304 -4.51 -7.01 2.84
N ASN A 305 -4.08 -8.21 2.42
CA ASN A 305 -3.19 -9.06 3.22
C ASN A 305 -1.71 -8.92 2.81
N ILE A 306 -1.30 -7.77 2.28
CA ILE A 306 0.12 -7.47 2.05
C ILE A 306 0.47 -6.26 2.90
N MET A 307 1.14 -6.52 4.03
CA MET A 307 1.32 -5.55 5.10
C MET A 307 2.74 -5.57 5.66
N PHE A 308 3.10 -4.51 6.37
CA PHE A 308 4.21 -4.52 7.33
C PHE A 308 3.75 -5.09 8.68
N CYS A 309 4.69 -5.47 9.55
CA CYS A 309 4.41 -5.94 10.91
C CYS A 309 3.55 -4.95 11.72
N SER A 310 3.90 -3.66 11.66
CA SER A 310 3.18 -2.59 12.35
C SER A 310 1.78 -2.33 11.81
N GLN A 311 1.57 -2.50 10.50
CA GLN A 311 0.25 -2.39 9.88
C GLN A 311 -0.66 -3.54 10.31
N PHE A 312 -0.12 -4.76 10.32
CA PHE A 312 -0.84 -5.93 10.77
C PHE A 312 -1.31 -5.78 12.22
N VAL A 313 -0.41 -5.45 13.15
CA VAL A 313 -0.79 -5.29 14.56
C VAL A 313 -1.80 -4.16 14.73
N TYR A 314 -1.62 -3.03 14.05
CA TYR A 314 -2.57 -1.91 14.12
C TYR A 314 -3.97 -2.31 13.60
N LEU A 315 -4.03 -3.03 12.47
CA LEU A 315 -5.28 -3.53 11.90
C LEU A 315 -5.98 -4.50 12.87
N MET A 316 -5.24 -5.42 13.50
CA MET A 316 -5.83 -6.35 14.47
C MET A 316 -6.43 -5.61 15.67
N LEU A 317 -5.76 -4.56 16.16
CA LEU A 317 -6.33 -3.73 17.21
C LEU A 317 -7.55 -2.95 16.74
N GLU A 318 -7.50 -2.37 15.54
CA GLU A 318 -8.59 -1.56 14.98
C GLU A 318 -9.88 -2.37 14.77
N ILE A 319 -9.81 -3.57 14.17
CA ILE A 319 -10.98 -4.42 13.93
C ILE A 319 -11.64 -4.90 15.23
N ALA A 320 -10.86 -4.99 16.32
CA ALA A 320 -11.33 -5.42 17.63
C ALA A 320 -11.72 -4.25 18.54
N GLY A 321 -11.63 -3.00 18.05
CA GLY A 321 -11.90 -1.80 18.85
C GLY A 321 -10.90 -1.60 20.00
N LEU A 322 -9.68 -2.10 19.85
CA LEU A 322 -8.59 -2.03 20.83
C LEU A 322 -7.54 -0.96 20.49
N ASN A 323 -7.68 -0.24 19.37
CA ASN A 323 -6.75 0.81 19.00
C ASN A 323 -6.83 1.99 19.98
N TYR A 324 -5.70 2.33 20.60
CA TYR A 324 -5.58 3.41 21.58
C TYR A 324 -4.92 4.68 21.03
N PHE A 325 -4.57 4.67 19.74
CA PHE A 325 -4.13 5.83 18.98
C PHE A 325 -4.74 5.80 17.59
N ASN A 326 -4.78 6.97 16.94
CA ASN A 326 -5.25 7.10 15.55
C ASN A 326 -4.10 7.59 14.68
N LYS A 327 -3.76 6.79 13.66
CA LYS A 327 -2.78 7.14 12.65
C LYS A 327 -3.18 6.48 11.35
N ASN A 328 -2.84 7.11 10.21
CA ASN A 328 -2.99 6.44 8.92
C ASN A 328 -2.19 5.13 8.95
N ILE A 329 -2.88 3.99 8.78
CA ILE A 329 -2.32 2.64 8.83
C ILE A 329 -1.05 2.51 7.97
N MET A 330 -1.02 3.16 6.80
CA MET A 330 0.13 3.12 5.88
C MET A 330 1.39 3.79 6.44
N LYS A 331 1.27 4.54 7.54
CA LYS A 331 2.36 5.28 8.20
C LYS A 331 2.64 4.80 9.62
N VAL A 332 1.97 3.74 10.08
CA VAL A 332 2.20 3.18 11.42
C VAL A 332 3.55 2.47 11.45
N LYS A 333 4.35 2.79 12.45
CA LYS A 333 5.68 2.24 12.74
C LYS A 333 5.62 1.44 14.04
N PRO A 334 6.52 0.45 14.23
CA PRO A 334 6.59 -0.33 15.48
C PRO A 334 6.67 0.53 16.75
N THR A 335 7.43 1.62 16.71
CA THR A 335 7.58 2.52 17.87
C THR A 335 6.34 3.36 18.18
N ASP A 336 5.41 3.52 17.25
CA ASP A 336 4.17 4.28 17.50
C ASP A 336 3.30 3.61 18.57
N PHE A 337 3.37 2.27 18.70
CA PHE A 337 2.63 1.53 19.73
C PHE A 337 3.06 1.93 21.16
N ILE A 338 4.28 2.43 21.33
CA ILE A 338 4.75 2.94 22.62
C ILE A 338 4.60 4.47 22.67
N GLU A 339 5.06 5.18 21.64
CA GLU A 339 5.14 6.64 21.64
C GLU A 339 3.78 7.34 21.59
N LEU A 340 2.76 6.68 21.04
CA LEU A 340 1.41 7.22 20.93
C LEU A 340 0.46 6.68 22.00
N ASP A 341 0.96 5.92 22.98
CA ASP A 341 0.17 5.48 24.14
C ASP A 341 -0.01 6.59 25.19
N TYR A 342 -0.59 7.71 24.76
CA TYR A 342 -0.78 8.91 25.60
C TYR A 342 -1.65 8.63 26.84
N TYR A 343 -2.56 7.67 26.75
CA TYR A 343 -3.51 7.32 27.81
C TYR A 343 -3.08 6.09 28.61
N ARG A 344 -1.84 5.61 28.43
CA ARG A 344 -1.25 4.48 29.19
C ARG A 344 -2.15 3.24 29.19
N LYS A 345 -2.64 2.87 28.01
CA LYS A 345 -3.44 1.66 27.80
C LYS A 345 -2.59 0.40 27.87
N LEU A 346 -1.29 0.50 27.60
CA LEU A 346 -0.34 -0.60 27.71
C LEU A 346 0.22 -0.69 29.13
N GLU A 347 0.27 -1.91 29.65
CA GLU A 347 1.01 -2.23 30.87
C GLU A 347 2.31 -2.95 30.51
N TYR A 348 3.45 -2.41 30.97
CA TYR A 348 4.75 -3.02 30.76
C TYR A 348 4.86 -4.33 31.55
N ILE A 349 5.33 -5.40 30.90
CA ILE A 349 5.50 -6.72 31.52
C ILE A 349 6.97 -7.00 31.78
N ASN A 350 7.79 -7.05 30.74
CA ASN A 350 9.21 -7.36 30.88
C ASN A 350 10.03 -6.89 29.67
N LYS A 351 11.34 -6.85 29.84
CA LYS A 351 12.33 -6.70 28.78
C LYS A 351 13.24 -7.93 28.77
N ILE A 352 13.44 -8.53 27.60
CA ILE A 352 14.26 -9.73 27.41
C ILE A 352 15.45 -9.33 26.54
N GLU A 353 16.67 -9.66 27.01
CA GLU A 353 17.94 -9.39 26.34
C GLU A 353 18.88 -10.58 26.53
N ILE A 354 19.71 -10.88 25.51
CA ILE A 354 20.81 -11.82 25.70
C ILE A 354 21.92 -11.14 26.52
N LYS A 355 22.20 -11.66 27.71
CA LYS A 355 23.40 -11.30 28.48
C LYS A 355 24.58 -12.08 27.94
N LYS A 356 25.68 -11.41 27.58
CA LYS A 356 26.97 -12.09 27.34
C LYS A 356 27.44 -12.70 28.67
N GLU A 357 27.65 -14.02 28.70
CA GLU A 357 28.62 -14.59 29.62
C GLU A 357 30.00 -14.13 29.13
N VAL A 358 30.62 -13.23 29.88
CA VAL A 358 32.03 -12.89 29.67
C VAL A 358 32.84 -14.08 30.18
N VAL A 359 33.25 -14.97 29.27
CA VAL A 359 34.29 -15.94 29.57
C VAL A 359 35.60 -15.17 29.69
N GLU A 360 35.93 -14.77 30.91
CA GLU A 360 37.25 -14.27 31.27
C GLU A 360 38.25 -15.42 31.08
N TYR A 361 38.89 -15.47 29.91
CA TYR A 361 40.12 -16.24 29.78
C TYR A 361 41.18 -15.57 30.65
N LYS A 362 41.38 -16.10 31.85
CA LYS A 362 42.63 -15.90 32.59
C LYS A 362 43.76 -16.35 31.69
N ARG A 363 44.61 -15.41 31.29
CA ARG A 363 45.93 -15.72 30.77
C ARG A 363 46.75 -16.16 31.98
N ASP A 364 47.01 -17.46 32.06
CA ASP A 364 48.11 -18.00 32.86
C ASP A 364 49.44 -17.79 32.11
#